data_AF-A0A4Y8RGG4-F1
#
_entry.id   AF-A0A4Y8RGG4-F1
#
_cell.length_a   1.000
_cell.length_b   1.000
_cell.length_c   1.000
_cell.angle_alpha   90.00
_cell.angle_beta   90.00
_cell.angle_gamma   90.00
#
_symmetry.space_group_name_H-M   'P 1'
#
loop_
_entity.id
_entity.type
_entity.pdbx_description
1 polymer ?
#
loop_
_entity_poly.entity_id
_entity_poly.type
_entity_poly.pdbx_seq_one_letter_code
_entity_poly.pdbx_strand_id
1 'polypeptide(L)'
;MMDPKRGASVDWQQLIIVHVSDMHFGEKHRFDPPPGDNGQRGPREGFPKLEESILKDLGSLIRQSSAEGLADPNAFASPANAPVRVIFVLTGDFTETGAETEYDQARRFLSALHGATVFNWRIQSRDIFMVPGNHDVRYSEEHYVDRWHSYCRFYRGHLDALHKEESATALGGGHAPPPAPMYFNEEKPHLLSRVIDQSDQGLIVAEINSSAYVQRGEPGERRGEVDHSSIANLRAGLHELGEAEQGSAIRIALLHHHPVLLPGLAEARRGNDAVGYGDMLLNLLRDEEFQLVLHGHKHVPYIFLFDAELAWATERVRPIVVVAGGSAGSTELPQTDGAKNTYNLISLRWHGPARQARIHIETRGLVLKDSRNQDLPAPEWHWRRLAVDDRVISRPSPSGKDRAYFRPRGDEDQPFEALRAEAIGNCRRNFPAIEVFPTFHPGQGFEARVWIEAQEKQGRDFPVRVEWSAGPYFPKIAVCHVEDDPQFRARFAYYGPMLIQARMYWRDSTYSIAYVFAHYPRRDVEVEGAPQSVRPDWSAFKNRAESAGSLPSTRRCLRRKFPEVQF
;
A
#
# COMPACT_ATOMS: atom_id res chain seq x y z
N MET A 1 38.34 2.81 0.02
CA MET A 1 37.52 3.82 0.72
C MET A 1 36.35 4.15 -0.19
N MET A 2 35.16 3.64 0.14
CA MET A 2 33.92 4.01 -0.57
C MET A 2 33.35 5.30 0.02
N ASP A 3 32.90 6.19 -0.85
CA ASP A 3 32.28 7.48 -0.53
C ASP A 3 30.96 7.28 0.27
N PRO A 4 30.86 7.75 1.52
CA PRO A 4 29.67 7.61 2.35
C PRO A 4 28.46 8.45 1.89
N LYS A 5 28.57 9.25 0.82
CA LYS A 5 27.51 10.17 0.38
C LYS A 5 26.55 9.62 -0.68
N ARG A 6 26.71 8.37 -1.13
CA ARG A 6 25.70 7.63 -1.95
C ARG A 6 24.83 6.67 -1.13
N GLY A 7 24.68 6.92 0.17
CA GLY A 7 24.15 5.96 1.15
C GLY A 7 22.66 6.04 1.50
N ALA A 8 21.78 6.52 0.60
CA ALA A 8 20.38 6.09 0.64
C ALA A 8 20.31 4.84 -0.23
N SER A 9 20.15 3.66 0.37
CA SER A 9 20.22 2.40 -0.36
C SER A 9 19.14 2.37 -1.43
N VAL A 10 19.57 2.21 -2.68
CA VAL A 10 18.76 1.98 -3.89
C VAL A 10 17.76 0.83 -3.71
N ASP A 11 17.94 0.01 -2.67
CA ASP A 11 17.15 -1.16 -2.31
C ASP A 11 15.71 -0.88 -1.82
N TRP A 12 15.39 0.35 -1.37
CA TRP A 12 14.09 0.68 -0.77
C TRP A 12 13.34 1.78 -1.50
N GLN A 13 12.05 1.54 -1.75
CA GLN A 13 11.12 2.53 -2.27
C GLN A 13 9.91 2.67 -1.36
N GLN A 14 9.41 3.89 -1.19
CA GLN A 14 8.17 4.17 -0.45
C GLN A 14 7.34 5.20 -1.20
N LEU A 15 6.03 4.97 -1.27
CA LEU A 15 5.09 5.76 -2.02
C LEU A 15 3.79 5.93 -1.21
N ILE A 16 3.24 7.14 -1.22
CA ILE A 16 1.88 7.40 -0.73
C ILE A 16 0.98 7.63 -1.94
N ILE A 17 -0.16 6.96 -1.99
CA ILE A 17 -1.13 7.02 -3.08
C ILE A 17 -2.46 7.53 -2.53
N VAL A 18 -2.98 8.60 -3.13
CA VAL A 18 -4.36 9.06 -2.96
C VAL A 18 -5.16 8.49 -4.13
N HIS A 19 -5.92 7.43 -3.87
CA HIS A 19 -6.71 6.73 -4.89
C HIS A 19 -8.16 7.22 -4.83
N VAL A 20 -8.59 7.88 -5.90
CA VAL A 20 -9.92 8.47 -6.09
C VAL A 20 -10.56 7.82 -7.31
N SER A 21 -11.82 7.42 -7.20
CA SER A 21 -12.55 6.79 -8.30
C SER A 21 -14.00 7.27 -8.32
N ASP A 22 -14.65 7.12 -9.47
CA ASP A 22 -16.09 7.35 -9.64
C ASP A 22 -16.49 8.72 -9.06
N MET A 23 -15.91 9.77 -9.63
CA MET A 23 -16.16 11.17 -9.25
C MET A 23 -17.52 11.66 -9.74
N HIS A 24 -17.97 11.17 -10.90
CA HIS A 24 -19.30 11.45 -11.46
C HIS A 24 -19.66 12.94 -11.44
N PHE A 25 -18.78 13.80 -11.96
CA PHE A 25 -19.14 15.21 -12.20
C PHE A 25 -20.31 15.24 -13.18
N GLY A 26 -21.43 15.84 -12.77
CA GLY A 26 -22.70 15.70 -13.48
C GLY A 26 -23.90 15.94 -12.59
N GLU A 27 -25.05 15.41 -12.99
CA GLU A 27 -26.31 15.53 -12.26
C GLU A 27 -26.25 14.82 -10.90
N LYS A 28 -25.57 13.69 -10.83
CA LYS A 28 -25.48 12.84 -9.65
C LYS A 28 -24.19 13.09 -8.87
N HIS A 29 -23.60 14.27 -9.04
CA HIS A 29 -22.45 14.67 -8.25
C HIS A 29 -22.85 15.08 -6.83
N ARG A 30 -22.34 14.37 -5.83
CA ARG A 30 -22.61 14.53 -4.40
C ARG A 30 -22.30 15.94 -3.88
N PHE A 31 -21.31 16.59 -4.47
CA PHE A 31 -20.84 17.92 -4.05
C PHE A 31 -21.55 19.07 -4.77
N ASP A 32 -22.55 18.75 -5.60
CA ASP A 32 -23.47 19.73 -6.14
C ASP A 32 -24.78 19.77 -5.32
N PRO A 33 -25.43 20.94 -5.20
CA PRO A 33 -26.71 21.06 -4.51
C PRO A 33 -27.73 20.09 -5.14
N PRO A 34 -28.48 19.32 -4.33
CA PRO A 34 -29.52 18.46 -4.86
C PRO A 34 -30.59 19.31 -5.56
N PRO A 35 -31.25 18.77 -6.60
CA PRO A 35 -32.43 19.41 -7.16
C PRO A 35 -33.53 19.51 -6.08
N GLY A 36 -34.17 20.68 -5.99
CA GLY A 36 -35.34 20.88 -5.12
C GLY A 36 -36.61 20.27 -5.73
N ASP A 37 -37.74 20.40 -5.03
CA ASP A 37 -39.03 19.82 -5.43
C ASP A 37 -39.53 20.29 -6.82
N ASN A 38 -39.08 21.46 -7.27
CA ASN A 38 -39.37 22.02 -8.59
C ASN A 38 -38.38 21.59 -9.68
N GLY A 39 -37.46 20.67 -9.37
CA GLY A 39 -36.38 20.22 -10.25
C GLY A 39 -35.23 21.21 -10.43
N GLN A 40 -35.29 22.42 -9.85
CA GLN A 40 -34.20 23.39 -9.91
C GLN A 40 -33.22 23.17 -8.77
N ARG A 41 -31.92 23.29 -9.07
CA ARG A 41 -30.89 23.25 -8.03
C ARG A 41 -30.91 24.54 -7.21
N GLY A 42 -30.77 24.37 -5.90
CA GLY A 42 -30.55 25.48 -4.99
C GLY A 42 -29.21 26.19 -5.23
N PRO A 43 -28.96 27.31 -4.54
CA PRO A 43 -27.68 28.00 -4.62
C PRO A 43 -26.52 27.08 -4.20
N ARG A 44 -25.38 27.21 -4.88
CA ARG A 44 -24.15 26.46 -4.55
C ARG A 44 -23.44 26.99 -3.29
N GLU A 45 -23.81 28.17 -2.81
CA GLU A 45 -23.18 28.78 -1.63
C GLU A 45 -23.23 27.83 -0.43
N GLY A 46 -22.07 27.52 0.14
CA GLY A 46 -21.92 26.59 1.26
C GLY A 46 -21.65 25.12 0.89
N PHE A 47 -21.83 24.70 -0.37
CA PHE A 47 -21.45 23.35 -0.79
C PHE A 47 -19.93 23.29 -1.02
N PRO A 48 -19.20 22.37 -0.34
CA PRO A 48 -17.77 22.19 -0.62
C PRO A 48 -17.59 21.62 -2.02
N LYS A 49 -16.43 21.86 -2.65
CA LYS A 49 -16.04 21.10 -3.84
C LYS A 49 -15.33 19.81 -3.43
N LEU A 50 -15.36 18.79 -4.31
CA LEU A 50 -14.75 17.50 -4.02
C LEU A 50 -13.23 17.63 -3.72
N GLU A 51 -12.50 18.35 -4.57
CA GLU A 51 -11.06 18.60 -4.43
C GLU A 51 -10.74 19.34 -3.12
N GLU A 52 -11.51 20.37 -2.78
CA GLU A 52 -11.32 21.16 -1.57
C GLU A 52 -11.58 20.29 -0.33
N SER A 53 -12.60 19.43 -0.39
CA SER A 53 -12.97 18.50 0.68
C SER A 53 -11.88 17.45 0.94
N ILE A 54 -11.35 16.81 -0.12
CA ILE A 54 -10.27 15.81 -0.01
C ILE A 54 -8.97 16.49 0.49
N LEU A 55 -8.57 17.61 -0.11
CA LEU A 55 -7.34 18.32 0.29
C LEU A 55 -7.44 18.85 1.73
N LYS A 56 -8.63 19.26 2.18
CA LYS A 56 -8.88 19.62 3.58
C LYS A 56 -8.71 18.43 4.52
N ASP A 57 -9.22 17.24 4.17
CA ASP A 57 -9.01 16.03 4.98
C ASP A 57 -7.53 15.68 5.06
N LEU A 58 -6.84 15.58 3.92
CA LEU A 58 -5.40 15.27 3.86
C LEU A 58 -4.57 16.28 4.68
N GLY A 59 -4.86 17.57 4.57
CA GLY A 59 -4.21 18.60 5.37
C GLY A 59 -4.52 18.50 6.88
N SER A 60 -5.68 17.97 7.25
CA SER A 60 -6.03 17.72 8.66
C SER A 60 -5.24 16.54 9.25
N LEU A 61 -4.99 15.49 8.47
CA LEU A 61 -4.23 14.32 8.89
C LEU A 61 -2.77 14.66 9.24
N ILE A 62 -2.18 15.62 8.52
CA ILE A 62 -0.83 16.14 8.83
C ILE A 62 -0.79 16.79 10.22
N ARG A 63 -1.84 17.53 10.59
CA ARG A 63 -1.93 18.23 11.87
C ARG A 63 -2.23 17.30 13.05
N GLN A 64 -2.94 16.20 12.80
CA GLN A 64 -3.41 15.26 13.82
C GLN A 64 -2.43 14.09 14.08
N SER A 65 -1.12 14.33 14.00
CA SER A 65 -0.07 13.30 14.17
C SER A 65 -0.06 12.57 15.54
N SER A 66 -0.95 12.94 16.46
CA SER A 66 -1.19 12.26 17.73
C SER A 66 -2.59 11.60 17.80
N ALA A 67 -2.58 10.26 17.90
CA ALA A 67 -3.58 9.35 18.46
C ALA A 67 -4.95 9.12 17.78
N GLU A 68 -5.57 10.05 17.03
CA GLU A 68 -6.95 9.80 16.51
C GLU A 68 -7.09 9.80 14.97
N GLY A 69 -6.19 10.48 14.23
CA GLY A 69 -6.38 10.71 12.79
C GLY A 69 -5.96 9.57 11.85
N LEU A 70 -4.94 8.79 12.22
CA LEU A 70 -4.30 7.76 11.39
C LEU A 70 -4.20 6.43 12.15
N ALA A 71 -4.20 5.29 11.44
CA ALA A 71 -4.08 3.97 12.06
C ALA A 71 -2.62 3.61 12.35
N ASP A 72 -1.73 3.95 11.43
CA ASP A 72 -0.28 3.93 11.64
C ASP A 72 0.26 5.32 11.31
N PRO A 73 0.59 6.16 12.31
CA PRO A 73 1.14 7.50 12.07
C PRO A 73 2.40 7.49 11.20
N ASN A 74 3.14 6.37 11.19
CA ASN A 74 4.33 6.23 10.35
C ASN A 74 3.98 5.90 8.90
N ALA A 75 2.83 5.27 8.61
CA ALA A 75 2.45 4.92 7.24
C ALA A 75 2.42 6.13 6.31
N PHE A 76 2.02 7.28 6.83
CA PHE A 76 1.95 8.54 6.09
C PHE A 76 2.93 9.60 6.61
N ALA A 77 3.92 9.17 7.40
CA ALA A 77 4.97 10.07 7.87
C ALA A 77 5.87 10.45 6.69
N SER A 78 5.94 11.76 6.43
CA SER A 78 6.77 12.34 5.40
C SER A 78 7.58 13.49 6.00
N PRO A 79 8.80 13.23 6.51
CA PRO A 79 9.63 14.23 7.15
C PRO A 79 9.97 15.38 6.20
N ALA A 80 9.98 16.62 6.71
CA ALA A 80 10.28 17.80 5.89
C ALA A 80 11.64 17.72 5.15
N ASN A 81 12.64 17.06 5.75
CA ASN A 81 13.99 16.95 5.17
C ASN A 81 14.17 15.73 4.24
N ALA A 82 13.17 14.84 4.15
CA ALA A 82 13.20 13.65 3.31
C ALA A 82 11.75 13.23 3.00
N PRO A 83 11.02 14.01 2.19
CA PRO A 83 9.60 13.77 1.97
C PRO A 83 9.41 12.46 1.18
N VAL A 84 8.38 11.71 1.58
CA VAL A 84 7.91 10.54 0.83
C VAL A 84 7.09 11.03 -0.35
N ARG A 85 7.31 10.44 -1.52
CA ARG A 85 6.59 10.79 -2.74
C ARG A 85 5.09 10.52 -2.58
N VAL A 86 4.26 11.48 -2.99
CA VAL A 86 2.80 11.37 -2.99
C VAL A 86 2.30 11.42 -4.43
N ILE A 87 1.44 10.47 -4.82
CA ILE A 87 0.79 10.44 -6.12
C ILE A 87 -0.73 10.41 -5.99
N PHE A 88 -1.43 10.93 -6.99
CA PHE A 88 -2.87 10.75 -7.18
C PHE A 88 -3.12 9.71 -8.27
N VAL A 89 -4.01 8.78 -7.98
CA VAL A 89 -4.44 7.73 -8.90
C VAL A 89 -5.94 7.87 -9.09
N LEU A 90 -6.36 8.18 -10.32
CA LEU A 90 -7.74 8.51 -10.68
C LEU A 90 -8.30 7.42 -11.62
N THR A 91 -9.11 6.51 -11.09
CA THR A 91 -9.48 5.26 -11.78
C THR A 91 -10.83 5.32 -12.49
N GLY A 92 -11.04 6.36 -13.30
CA GLY A 92 -12.18 6.49 -14.21
C GLY A 92 -13.47 7.02 -13.59
N ASP A 93 -14.46 7.20 -14.46
CA ASP A 93 -15.75 7.82 -14.20
C ASP A 93 -15.59 9.20 -13.55
N PHE A 94 -14.80 10.04 -14.24
CA PHE A 94 -14.70 11.46 -13.93
C PHE A 94 -16.03 12.14 -14.11
N THR A 95 -16.69 11.84 -15.22
CA THR A 95 -17.94 12.45 -15.64
C THR A 95 -19.10 11.46 -15.51
N GLU A 96 -20.35 11.95 -15.56
CA GLU A 96 -21.53 11.09 -15.54
C GLU A 96 -21.99 10.69 -16.94
N THR A 97 -21.82 11.56 -17.94
CA THR A 97 -22.33 11.36 -19.30
C THR A 97 -21.31 11.62 -20.40
N GLY A 98 -20.08 11.99 -20.05
CA GLY A 98 -19.06 12.40 -21.01
C GLY A 98 -19.32 13.78 -21.63
N ALA A 99 -20.12 14.62 -20.95
CA ALA A 99 -20.44 15.95 -21.44
C ALA A 99 -19.27 16.94 -21.19
N GLU A 100 -19.09 17.91 -22.09
CA GLU A 100 -17.97 18.86 -21.98
C GLU A 100 -18.02 19.72 -20.70
N THR A 101 -19.23 20.06 -20.25
CA THR A 101 -19.45 20.79 -18.99
C THR A 101 -19.08 19.98 -17.75
N GLU A 102 -19.18 18.65 -17.81
CA GLU A 102 -18.73 17.75 -16.76
C GLU A 102 -17.20 17.70 -16.75
N TYR A 103 -16.58 17.64 -17.94
CA TYR A 103 -15.14 17.75 -18.07
C TYR A 103 -14.56 19.09 -17.64
N ASP A 104 -15.31 20.19 -17.73
CA ASP A 104 -14.88 21.46 -17.12
C ASP A 104 -14.74 21.38 -15.61
N GLN A 105 -15.59 20.58 -14.94
CA GLN A 105 -15.45 20.31 -13.51
C GLN A 105 -14.26 19.39 -13.24
N ALA A 106 -14.09 18.33 -14.05
CA ALA A 106 -12.93 17.44 -13.95
C ALA A 106 -11.60 18.19 -14.15
N ARG A 107 -11.54 19.17 -15.06
CA ARG A 107 -10.35 20.03 -15.27
C ARG A 107 -10.07 20.92 -14.06
N ARG A 108 -11.11 21.47 -13.42
CA ARG A 108 -10.95 22.25 -12.18
C ARG A 108 -10.43 21.38 -11.05
N PHE A 109 -10.96 20.16 -10.93
CA PHE A 109 -10.46 19.17 -9.98
C PHE A 109 -8.97 18.89 -10.20
N LEU A 110 -8.54 18.53 -11.42
CA LEU A 110 -7.12 18.33 -11.73
C LEU A 110 -6.28 19.58 -11.46
N SER A 111 -6.76 20.76 -11.88
CA SER A 111 -6.07 22.04 -11.65
C SER A 111 -5.84 22.34 -10.18
N ALA A 112 -6.73 21.90 -9.28
CA ALA A 112 -6.55 22.08 -7.84
C ALA A 112 -5.54 21.10 -7.24
N LEU A 113 -5.38 19.92 -7.85
CA LEU A 113 -4.34 18.96 -7.45
C LEU A 113 -2.95 19.43 -7.88
N HIS A 114 -2.83 19.99 -9.08
CA HIS A 114 -1.56 20.54 -9.57
C HIS A 114 -1.00 21.60 -8.62
N GLY A 115 0.19 21.33 -8.07
CA GLY A 115 0.87 22.23 -7.15
C GLY A 115 0.36 22.19 -5.71
N ALA A 116 -0.68 21.40 -5.40
CA ALA A 116 -1.10 21.16 -4.02
C ALA A 116 0.05 20.55 -3.21
N THR A 117 0.11 20.84 -1.91
CA THR A 117 1.07 20.20 -1.00
C THR A 117 0.35 19.22 -0.10
N VAL A 118 0.72 17.94 -0.22
CA VAL A 118 0.15 16.83 0.53
C VAL A 118 1.32 16.08 1.19
N PHE A 119 1.25 15.86 2.50
CA PHE A 119 2.33 15.25 3.30
C PHE A 119 3.73 15.80 2.97
N ASN A 120 3.90 17.12 2.95
CA ASN A 120 5.16 17.81 2.59
C ASN A 120 5.69 17.53 1.17
N TRP A 121 4.90 16.87 0.31
CA TRP A 121 5.19 16.67 -1.10
C TRP A 121 4.36 17.64 -1.94
N ARG A 122 5.02 18.39 -2.83
CA ARG A 122 4.33 19.26 -3.79
C ARG A 122 3.99 18.45 -5.03
N ILE A 123 2.71 18.27 -5.28
CA ILE A 123 2.18 17.47 -6.39
C ILE A 123 2.55 18.14 -7.72
N GLN A 124 3.25 17.38 -8.57
CA GLN A 124 3.55 17.75 -9.95
C GLN A 124 2.59 17.04 -10.91
N SER A 125 2.54 17.47 -12.18
CA SER A 125 1.74 16.79 -13.20
C SER A 125 2.14 15.32 -13.36
N ARG A 126 3.42 14.98 -13.15
CA ARG A 126 3.94 13.59 -13.21
C ARG A 126 3.52 12.70 -12.04
N ASP A 127 2.92 13.28 -10.99
CA ASP A 127 2.43 12.58 -9.81
C ASP A 127 0.93 12.25 -9.93
N ILE A 128 0.28 12.54 -11.07
CA ILE A 128 -1.14 12.26 -11.28
C ILE A 128 -1.27 11.28 -12.45
N PHE A 129 -1.85 10.12 -12.15
CA PHE A 129 -2.11 9.03 -13.09
C PHE A 129 -3.60 8.81 -13.22
N MET A 130 -4.08 8.54 -14.44
CA MET A 130 -5.51 8.36 -14.68
C MET A 130 -5.85 7.45 -15.84
N VAL A 131 -7.01 6.81 -15.73
CA VAL A 131 -7.62 5.95 -16.75
C VAL A 131 -9.08 6.33 -16.95
N PRO A 132 -9.67 6.11 -18.14
CA PRO A 132 -11.08 6.38 -18.39
C PRO A 132 -11.97 5.31 -17.76
N GLY A 133 -13.16 5.72 -17.32
CA GLY A 133 -14.27 4.83 -17.01
C GLY A 133 -15.32 4.76 -18.12
N ASN A 134 -16.40 4.02 -17.89
CA ASN A 134 -17.46 3.84 -18.88
C ASN A 134 -18.37 5.07 -19.01
N HIS A 135 -18.45 5.92 -17.98
CA HIS A 135 -19.20 7.18 -18.03
C HIS A 135 -18.41 8.34 -18.65
N ASP A 136 -17.10 8.16 -18.85
CA ASP A 136 -16.23 9.17 -19.47
C ASP A 136 -16.39 9.24 -21.00
N VAL A 137 -17.03 8.25 -21.60
CA VAL A 137 -17.31 8.23 -23.03
C VAL A 137 -18.79 8.45 -23.28
N ARG A 138 -19.12 9.10 -24.39
CA ARG A 138 -20.51 9.28 -24.82
C ARG A 138 -21.05 7.98 -25.40
N TYR A 139 -21.34 7.00 -24.55
CA TYR A 139 -21.64 5.62 -24.95
C TYR A 139 -22.82 5.47 -25.93
N SER A 140 -23.69 6.48 -26.07
CA SER A 140 -24.76 6.51 -27.08
C SER A 140 -24.28 6.76 -28.51
N GLU A 141 -23.07 7.30 -28.70
CA GLU A 141 -22.53 7.59 -30.02
C GLU A 141 -21.96 6.33 -30.69
N GLU A 142 -22.22 6.17 -31.99
CA GLU A 142 -21.80 4.99 -32.75
C GLU A 142 -20.33 5.06 -33.20
N HIS A 143 -19.81 6.26 -33.47
CA HIS A 143 -18.45 6.46 -33.94
C HIS A 143 -17.46 6.67 -32.79
N TYR A 144 -16.28 6.05 -32.89
CA TYR A 144 -15.23 6.16 -31.87
C TYR A 144 -14.84 7.61 -31.57
N VAL A 145 -14.70 8.44 -32.62
CA VAL A 145 -14.31 9.84 -32.47
C VAL A 145 -15.31 10.58 -31.58
N ASP A 146 -16.60 10.46 -31.85
CA ASP A 146 -17.64 11.15 -31.09
C ASP A 146 -17.73 10.64 -29.64
N ARG A 147 -17.52 9.33 -29.42
CA ARG A 147 -17.46 8.74 -28.08
C ARG A 147 -16.30 9.29 -27.25
N TRP A 148 -15.12 9.36 -27.85
CA TRP A 148 -13.86 9.57 -27.14
C TRP A 148 -13.37 11.02 -27.16
N HIS A 149 -13.91 11.88 -28.02
CA HIS A 149 -13.40 13.23 -28.23
C HIS A 149 -13.23 14.04 -26.94
N SER A 150 -14.27 14.08 -26.10
CA SER A 150 -14.23 14.85 -24.84
C SER A 150 -13.20 14.30 -23.85
N TYR A 151 -13.12 12.97 -23.66
CA TYR A 151 -12.10 12.35 -22.81
C TYR A 151 -10.69 12.61 -23.34
N CYS A 152 -10.44 12.36 -24.63
CA CYS A 152 -9.12 12.56 -25.24
C CYS A 152 -8.67 14.02 -25.13
N ARG A 153 -9.58 14.98 -25.29
CA ARG A 153 -9.29 16.41 -25.08
C ARG A 153 -8.98 16.72 -23.61
N PHE A 154 -9.74 16.18 -22.67
CA PHE A 154 -9.49 16.31 -21.24
C PHE A 154 -8.12 15.77 -20.85
N TYR A 155 -7.83 14.53 -21.24
CA TYR A 155 -6.58 13.83 -20.95
C TYR A 155 -5.36 14.48 -21.62
N ARG A 156 -5.50 14.97 -22.86
CA ARG A 156 -4.46 15.77 -23.53
C ARG A 156 -4.10 17.02 -22.75
N GLY A 157 -5.09 17.70 -22.14
CA GLY A 157 -4.83 18.86 -21.30
C GLY A 157 -3.90 18.57 -20.12
N HIS A 158 -4.02 17.37 -19.52
CA HIS A 158 -3.09 16.91 -18.48
C HIS A 158 -1.69 16.62 -19.02
N LEU A 159 -1.59 15.94 -20.17
CA LEU A 159 -0.28 15.69 -20.79
C LEU A 159 0.42 16.97 -21.23
N ASP A 160 -0.33 17.98 -21.69
CA ASP A 160 0.22 19.29 -22.02
C ASP A 160 0.77 20.00 -20.78
N ALA A 161 0.12 19.86 -19.63
CA ALA A 161 0.61 20.39 -18.35
C ALA A 161 1.91 19.69 -17.94
N LEU A 162 1.96 18.36 -18.03
CA LEU A 162 3.17 17.56 -17.81
C LEU A 162 4.32 18.02 -18.71
N HIS A 163 4.10 18.08 -20.02
CA HIS A 163 5.13 18.47 -20.99
C HIS A 163 5.65 19.90 -20.74
N LYS A 164 4.78 20.83 -20.35
CA LYS A 164 5.17 22.21 -19.99
C LYS A 164 6.05 22.24 -18.74
N GLU A 165 5.68 21.52 -17.68
CA GLU A 165 6.47 21.43 -16.44
C GLU A 165 7.86 20.82 -16.68
N GLU A 166 7.91 19.76 -17.48
CA GLU A 166 9.17 19.08 -17.81
C GLU A 166 10.06 19.94 -18.70
N SER A 167 9.50 20.61 -19.71
CA SER A 167 10.24 21.54 -20.56
C SER A 167 10.80 22.72 -19.76
N ALA A 168 10.04 23.27 -18.82
CA ALA A 168 10.53 24.33 -17.94
C ALA A 168 11.70 23.86 -17.06
N THR A 169 11.64 22.63 -16.57
CA THR A 169 12.71 22.01 -15.76
C THR A 169 13.96 21.74 -16.60
N ALA A 170 13.81 21.24 -17.82
CA ALA A 170 14.91 20.95 -18.74
C ALA A 170 15.67 22.22 -19.16
N LEU A 171 14.95 23.31 -19.46
CA LEU A 171 15.55 24.61 -19.79
C LEU A 171 16.36 25.21 -18.63
N GLY A 172 15.96 24.96 -17.38
CA GLY A 172 16.71 25.38 -16.19
C GLY A 172 17.94 24.51 -15.88
N GLY A 173 17.93 23.24 -16.32
CA GLY A 173 18.98 22.25 -16.04
C GLY A 173 19.96 21.97 -17.19
N GLY A 174 19.79 22.58 -18.36
CA GLY A 174 20.62 22.31 -19.54
C GLY A 174 20.37 20.96 -20.20
N HIS A 175 19.21 20.35 -19.95
CA HIS A 175 18.78 19.09 -20.58
C HIS A 175 17.96 19.37 -21.84
N ALA A 176 17.97 18.41 -22.78
CA ALA A 176 17.08 18.48 -23.93
C ALA A 176 15.62 18.43 -23.48
N PRO A 177 14.71 19.21 -24.10
CA PRO A 177 13.29 19.14 -23.80
C PRO A 177 12.75 17.72 -24.07
N PRO A 178 11.73 17.28 -23.33
CA PRO A 178 11.08 15.99 -23.59
C PRO A 178 10.49 15.96 -25.01
N PRO A 179 10.30 14.76 -25.59
CA PRO A 179 9.59 14.61 -26.86
C PRO A 179 8.19 15.24 -26.78
N ALA A 180 7.66 15.66 -27.93
CA ALA A 180 6.33 16.23 -28.04
C ALA A 180 5.28 15.28 -27.43
N PRO A 181 4.23 15.81 -26.78
CA PRO A 181 3.19 14.98 -26.17
C PRO A 181 2.56 14.07 -27.21
N MET A 182 2.38 12.80 -26.83
CA MET A 182 1.84 11.78 -27.72
C MET A 182 0.42 12.18 -28.18
N TYR A 183 0.19 12.20 -29.49
CA TYR A 183 -1.13 12.49 -30.04
C TYR A 183 -1.99 11.22 -29.98
N PHE A 184 -3.00 11.22 -29.11
CA PHE A 184 -3.97 10.13 -29.10
C PHE A 184 -4.88 10.23 -30.32
N ASN A 185 -4.98 9.13 -31.05
CA ASN A 185 -5.97 8.96 -32.09
C ASN A 185 -7.27 8.49 -31.45
N GLU A 186 -8.32 9.31 -31.50
CA GLU A 186 -9.64 8.95 -30.98
C GLU A 186 -10.24 7.70 -31.65
N GLU A 187 -9.78 7.34 -32.86
CA GLU A 187 -10.15 6.10 -33.55
C GLU A 187 -9.48 4.85 -32.98
N LYS A 188 -8.46 5.01 -32.13
CA LYS A 188 -7.70 3.91 -31.52
C LYS A 188 -7.60 4.05 -30.00
N PRO A 189 -8.73 4.06 -29.27
CA PRO A 189 -8.74 4.31 -27.82
C PRO A 189 -7.98 3.25 -27.00
N HIS A 190 -7.80 2.03 -27.53
CA HIS A 190 -6.98 1.00 -26.91
C HIS A 190 -5.52 1.43 -26.71
N LEU A 191 -5.01 2.38 -27.51
CA LEU A 191 -3.66 2.95 -27.36
C LEU A 191 -3.52 3.89 -26.14
N LEU A 192 -4.61 4.16 -25.41
CA LEU A 192 -4.54 4.79 -24.09
C LEU A 192 -3.97 3.82 -23.03
N SER A 193 -3.96 2.51 -23.29
CA SER A 193 -3.24 1.55 -22.46
C SER A 193 -1.74 1.69 -22.66
N ARG A 194 -0.98 1.98 -21.60
CA ARG A 194 0.45 2.26 -21.68
C ARG A 194 1.20 1.99 -20.38
N VAL A 195 2.51 1.82 -20.52
CA VAL A 195 3.48 1.79 -19.42
C VAL A 195 4.10 3.17 -19.30
N ILE A 196 4.13 3.71 -18.09
CA ILE A 196 4.82 4.95 -17.75
C ILE A 196 6.02 4.57 -16.87
N ASP A 197 7.19 4.80 -17.41
CA ASP A 197 8.46 4.60 -16.71
C ASP A 197 8.84 5.85 -15.92
N GLN A 198 8.89 5.70 -14.60
CA GLN A 198 9.49 6.65 -13.66
C GLN A 198 10.37 5.87 -12.68
N SER A 199 11.04 4.83 -13.17
CA SER A 199 11.90 3.94 -12.39
C SER A 199 13.09 4.69 -11.77
N ASP A 200 13.54 5.79 -12.39
CA ASP A 200 14.47 6.76 -11.83
C ASP A 200 13.98 7.38 -10.50
N GLN A 201 12.66 7.40 -10.30
CA GLN A 201 11.96 7.81 -9.08
C GLN A 201 11.35 6.63 -8.32
N GLY A 202 11.74 5.40 -8.67
CA GLY A 202 11.30 4.18 -8.01
C GLY A 202 9.85 3.77 -8.30
N LEU A 203 9.25 4.20 -9.41
CA LEU A 203 7.86 3.91 -9.76
C LEU A 203 7.68 3.51 -11.23
N ILE A 204 6.95 2.44 -11.49
CA ILE A 204 6.46 2.06 -12.82
C ILE A 204 4.93 1.95 -12.74
N VAL A 205 4.26 2.53 -13.73
CA VAL A 205 2.80 2.59 -13.75
C VAL A 205 2.26 1.99 -15.04
N ALA A 206 1.28 1.09 -14.95
CA ALA A 206 0.48 0.64 -16.09
C ALA A 206 -0.89 1.32 -16.06
N GLU A 207 -1.12 2.27 -16.96
CA GLU A 207 -2.47 2.82 -17.22
C GLU A 207 -3.16 1.91 -18.23
N ILE A 208 -4.30 1.32 -17.87
CA ILE A 208 -4.99 0.31 -18.69
C ILE A 208 -6.39 0.81 -19.03
N ASN A 209 -6.65 1.04 -20.32
CA ASN A 209 -7.96 1.45 -20.78
C ASN A 209 -8.89 0.25 -20.91
N SER A 210 -9.63 -0.05 -19.85
CA SER A 210 -10.69 -1.06 -19.85
C SER A 210 -11.99 -0.63 -20.54
N SER A 211 -12.07 0.62 -21.00
CA SER A 211 -13.32 1.24 -21.50
C SER A 211 -13.33 1.40 -23.02
N ALA A 212 -12.25 0.97 -23.71
CA ALA A 212 -12.02 1.18 -25.14
C ALA A 212 -13.23 0.84 -26.03
N TYR A 213 -13.97 -0.21 -25.67
CA TYR A 213 -15.09 -0.77 -26.42
C TYR A 213 -16.46 -0.53 -25.77
N VAL A 214 -16.56 0.34 -24.77
CA VAL A 214 -17.83 0.71 -24.15
C VAL A 214 -18.72 1.41 -25.18
N GLN A 215 -19.89 0.82 -25.42
CA GLN A 215 -20.92 1.36 -26.30
C GLN A 215 -22.29 0.84 -25.85
N ARG A 216 -23.32 1.68 -25.96
CA ARG A 216 -24.69 1.35 -25.55
C ARG A 216 -25.22 0.15 -26.33
N GLY A 217 -25.82 -0.79 -25.61
CA GLY A 217 -26.43 -1.99 -26.19
C GLY A 217 -25.44 -3.11 -26.51
N GLU A 218 -24.14 -2.88 -26.37
CA GLU A 218 -23.10 -3.88 -26.57
C GLU A 218 -22.70 -4.56 -25.25
N PRO A 219 -22.18 -5.81 -25.27
CA PRO A 219 -21.70 -6.48 -24.07
C PRO A 219 -20.65 -5.68 -23.30
N GLY A 220 -19.85 -4.85 -24.00
CA GLY A 220 -18.83 -3.98 -23.43
C GLY A 220 -19.36 -2.80 -22.62
N GLU A 221 -20.66 -2.46 -22.72
CA GLU A 221 -21.29 -1.33 -22.00
C GLU A 221 -20.99 -1.35 -20.50
N ARG A 222 -20.94 -2.54 -19.89
CA ARG A 222 -20.90 -2.72 -18.44
C ARG A 222 -19.61 -3.30 -17.91
N ARG A 223 -19.10 -4.35 -18.54
CA ARG A 223 -17.94 -5.09 -18.01
C ARG A 223 -16.59 -4.48 -18.40
N GLY A 224 -16.55 -3.69 -19.47
CA GLY A 224 -15.31 -3.27 -20.10
C GLY A 224 -14.51 -4.42 -20.73
N GLU A 225 -13.46 -4.09 -21.45
CA GLU A 225 -12.60 -5.07 -22.12
C GLU A 225 -11.18 -4.53 -22.28
N VAL A 226 -10.20 -5.41 -22.09
CA VAL A 226 -8.80 -5.15 -22.44
C VAL A 226 -8.40 -6.14 -23.52
N ASP A 227 -8.24 -5.65 -24.75
CA ASP A 227 -7.95 -6.51 -25.89
C ASP A 227 -6.50 -7.07 -25.86
N HIS A 228 -6.27 -8.09 -26.70
CA HIS A 228 -4.97 -8.73 -26.82
C HIS A 228 -3.85 -7.79 -27.29
N SER A 229 -4.15 -6.79 -28.13
CA SER A 229 -3.15 -5.82 -28.59
C SER A 229 -2.73 -4.90 -27.46
N SER A 230 -3.66 -4.47 -26.61
CA SER A 230 -3.39 -3.72 -25.38
C SER A 230 -2.49 -4.51 -24.44
N ILE A 231 -2.80 -5.79 -24.19
CA ILE A 231 -1.97 -6.67 -23.34
C ILE A 231 -0.58 -6.87 -23.95
N ALA A 232 -0.48 -7.10 -25.26
CA ALA A 232 0.79 -7.25 -25.95
C ALA A 232 1.64 -5.96 -25.90
N ASN A 233 1.03 -4.80 -26.06
CA ASN A 233 1.70 -3.50 -25.96
C ASN A 233 2.21 -3.23 -24.54
N LEU A 234 1.42 -3.56 -23.51
CA LEU A 234 1.86 -3.46 -22.12
C LEU A 234 3.07 -4.36 -21.85
N ARG A 235 3.03 -5.61 -22.32
CA ARG A 235 4.16 -6.54 -22.21
C ARG A 235 5.41 -6.00 -22.92
N ALA A 236 5.25 -5.52 -24.15
CA ALA A 236 6.36 -4.94 -24.91
C ALA A 236 6.97 -3.74 -24.16
N GLY A 237 6.14 -2.81 -23.68
CA GLY A 237 6.59 -1.65 -22.91
C GLY A 237 7.30 -2.01 -21.59
N LEU A 238 6.88 -3.10 -20.91
CA LEU A 238 7.56 -3.58 -19.69
C LEU A 238 8.90 -4.25 -20.01
N HIS A 239 9.00 -4.96 -21.12
CA HIS A 239 10.24 -5.59 -21.59
C HIS A 239 11.28 -4.57 -22.12
N GLU A 240 10.85 -3.37 -22.52
CA GLU A 240 11.74 -2.28 -22.91
C GLU A 240 12.46 -1.64 -21.70
N LEU A 241 11.96 -1.85 -20.49
CA LEU A 241 12.59 -1.39 -19.25
C LEU A 241 13.86 -2.19 -18.94
N GLY A 242 14.91 -1.54 -18.44
CA GLY A 242 16.17 -2.21 -18.10
C GLY A 242 16.05 -3.16 -16.91
N GLU A 243 16.83 -4.25 -16.90
CA GLU A 243 16.80 -5.27 -15.83
C GLU A 243 17.02 -4.69 -14.41
N ALA A 244 17.83 -3.64 -14.28
CA ALA A 244 18.09 -2.96 -12.99
C ALA A 244 16.87 -2.17 -12.47
N GLU A 245 16.07 -1.63 -13.38
CA GLU A 245 14.87 -0.84 -13.10
C GLU A 245 13.70 -1.76 -12.72
N GLN A 246 13.68 -2.97 -13.29
CA GLN A 246 12.65 -3.97 -13.06
C GLN A 246 12.64 -4.52 -11.61
N GLY A 247 13.78 -4.71 -10.95
CA GLY A 247 13.79 -5.33 -9.61
C GLY A 247 13.48 -4.38 -8.44
N SER A 248 13.66 -3.07 -8.62
CA SER A 248 13.75 -2.11 -7.51
C SER A 248 12.58 -1.14 -7.40
N ALA A 249 11.84 -0.92 -8.49
CA ALA A 249 10.72 0.01 -8.52
C ALA A 249 9.43 -0.58 -7.92
N ILE A 250 8.60 0.31 -7.36
CA ILE A 250 7.21 0.04 -7.05
C ILE A 250 6.45 -0.04 -8.38
N ARG A 251 5.62 -1.07 -8.56
CA ARG A 251 4.82 -1.30 -9.76
C ARG A 251 3.34 -1.31 -9.44
N ILE A 252 2.59 -0.41 -10.06
CA ILE A 252 1.14 -0.29 -9.87
C ILE A 252 0.40 -0.29 -11.22
N ALA A 253 -0.75 -0.94 -11.25
CA ALA A 253 -1.63 -0.96 -12.41
C ALA A 253 -2.95 -0.27 -12.10
N LEU A 254 -3.49 0.46 -13.08
CA LEU A 254 -4.72 1.22 -12.99
C LEU A 254 -5.66 0.75 -14.10
N LEU A 255 -6.91 0.49 -13.76
CA LEU A 255 -7.99 0.26 -14.71
C LEU A 255 -9.30 0.73 -14.07
N HIS A 256 -10.39 0.87 -14.83
CA HIS A 256 -11.66 1.26 -14.24
C HIS A 256 -12.49 0.03 -13.84
N HIS A 257 -12.73 -0.89 -14.77
CA HIS A 257 -13.54 -2.08 -14.53
C HIS A 257 -12.82 -3.12 -13.67
N HIS A 258 -13.58 -3.93 -12.94
CA HIS A 258 -13.00 -4.92 -12.03
C HIS A 258 -12.24 -6.01 -12.80
N PRO A 259 -10.98 -6.34 -12.42
CA PRO A 259 -10.19 -7.34 -13.12
C PRO A 259 -10.61 -8.79 -12.82
N VAL A 260 -11.40 -9.00 -11.76
CA VAL A 260 -11.96 -10.31 -11.38
C VAL A 260 -13.44 -10.17 -11.05
N LEU A 261 -14.16 -11.29 -11.13
CA LEU A 261 -15.52 -11.36 -10.61
C LEU A 261 -15.47 -11.31 -9.08
N LEU A 262 -16.13 -10.32 -8.49
CA LEU A 262 -16.31 -10.22 -7.04
C LEU A 262 -17.66 -10.86 -6.66
N PRO A 263 -17.69 -12.03 -6.01
CA PRO A 263 -18.94 -12.75 -5.74
C PRO A 263 -19.98 -11.92 -4.98
N GLY A 264 -19.52 -11.08 -4.03
CA GLY A 264 -20.40 -10.19 -3.27
C GLY A 264 -21.01 -9.04 -4.08
N LEU A 265 -20.49 -8.77 -5.28
CA LEU A 265 -20.99 -7.75 -6.21
C LEU A 265 -21.63 -8.39 -7.46
N ALA A 266 -21.75 -9.72 -7.50
CA ALA A 266 -22.36 -10.41 -8.62
C ALA A 266 -23.86 -10.16 -8.64
N GLU A 267 -24.34 -9.54 -9.71
CA GLU A 267 -25.75 -9.22 -9.87
C GLU A 267 -26.48 -10.36 -10.59
N ALA A 268 -27.53 -10.88 -9.95
CA ALA A 268 -28.32 -11.97 -10.51
C ALA A 268 -28.87 -11.59 -11.89
N ARG A 269 -28.70 -12.48 -12.87
CA ARG A 269 -29.14 -12.33 -14.27
C ARG A 269 -28.40 -11.25 -15.08
N ARG A 270 -27.32 -10.65 -14.54
CA ARG A 270 -26.48 -9.70 -15.29
C ARG A 270 -25.19 -10.29 -15.88
N GLY A 271 -24.88 -11.56 -15.58
CA GLY A 271 -23.72 -12.26 -16.15
C GLY A 271 -22.42 -11.95 -15.41
N ASN A 272 -21.28 -12.15 -16.07
CA ASN A 272 -19.96 -11.82 -15.54
C ASN A 272 -19.64 -10.34 -15.83
N ASP A 273 -19.56 -9.52 -14.78
CA ASP A 273 -19.23 -8.09 -14.85
C ASP A 273 -17.72 -7.81 -14.69
N ALA A 274 -16.88 -8.85 -14.67
CA ALA A 274 -15.43 -8.67 -14.73
C ALA A 274 -14.98 -8.29 -16.15
N VAL A 275 -13.89 -7.52 -16.22
CA VAL A 275 -13.29 -7.08 -17.48
C VAL A 275 -12.99 -8.25 -18.40
N GLY A 276 -13.27 -8.07 -19.69
CA GLY A 276 -12.87 -9.02 -20.72
C GLY A 276 -11.35 -9.25 -20.70
N TYR A 277 -10.93 -10.52 -20.73
CA TYR A 277 -9.52 -10.95 -20.66
C TYR A 277 -8.78 -10.54 -19.38
N GLY A 278 -9.51 -10.30 -18.28
CA GLY A 278 -8.93 -9.95 -16.98
C GLY A 278 -7.97 -11.01 -16.42
N ASP A 279 -8.17 -12.28 -16.72
CA ASP A 279 -7.26 -13.37 -16.35
C ASP A 279 -5.88 -13.23 -17.03
N MET A 280 -5.87 -12.96 -18.34
CA MET A 280 -4.65 -12.74 -19.11
C MET A 280 -3.91 -11.49 -18.64
N LEU A 281 -4.66 -10.41 -18.38
CA LEU A 281 -4.11 -9.18 -17.83
C LEU A 281 -3.47 -9.42 -16.45
N LEU A 282 -4.19 -10.06 -15.53
CA LEU A 282 -3.67 -10.30 -14.18
C LEU A 282 -2.46 -11.25 -14.20
N ASN A 283 -2.43 -12.24 -15.10
CA ASN A 283 -1.25 -13.09 -15.28
C ASN A 283 -0.05 -12.27 -15.76
N LEU A 284 -0.21 -11.40 -16.76
CA LEU A 284 0.85 -10.49 -17.20
C LEU A 284 1.35 -9.62 -16.03
N LEU A 285 0.45 -8.97 -15.31
CA LEU A 285 0.83 -8.10 -14.18
C LEU A 285 1.55 -8.89 -13.07
N ARG A 286 1.20 -10.18 -12.90
CA ARG A 286 1.83 -11.05 -11.91
C ARG A 286 3.24 -11.45 -12.32
N ASP A 287 3.42 -11.85 -13.57
CA ASP A 287 4.71 -12.23 -14.16
C ASP A 287 5.70 -11.05 -14.08
N GLU A 288 5.17 -9.83 -14.26
CA GLU A 288 5.89 -8.56 -14.19
C GLU A 288 5.97 -7.97 -12.76
N GLU A 289 5.62 -8.77 -11.75
CA GLU A 289 5.68 -8.47 -10.32
C GLU A 289 4.96 -7.21 -9.83
N PHE A 290 3.84 -6.84 -10.44
CA PHE A 290 3.03 -5.74 -9.93
C PHE A 290 2.59 -6.00 -8.49
N GLN A 291 2.71 -4.99 -7.63
CA GLN A 291 2.34 -5.13 -6.22
C GLN A 291 0.89 -4.73 -5.96
N LEU A 292 0.36 -3.84 -6.79
CA LEU A 292 -0.92 -3.19 -6.56
C LEU A 292 -1.69 -2.98 -7.87
N VAL A 293 -2.98 -3.30 -7.86
CA VAL A 293 -3.95 -2.98 -8.92
C VAL A 293 -5.03 -2.11 -8.30
N LEU A 294 -5.31 -0.95 -8.91
CA LEU A 294 -6.28 0.04 -8.46
C LEU A 294 -7.40 0.15 -9.48
N HIS A 295 -8.66 0.06 -9.04
CA HIS A 295 -9.82 0.21 -9.94
C HIS A 295 -11.07 0.86 -9.29
N GLY A 296 -12.10 1.10 -10.11
CA GLY A 296 -13.38 1.73 -9.76
C GLY A 296 -14.61 0.89 -10.12
N HIS A 297 -15.64 1.55 -10.67
CA HIS A 297 -16.81 1.02 -11.39
C HIS A 297 -18.04 0.67 -10.53
N LYS A 298 -17.92 -0.24 -9.55
CA LYS A 298 -19.10 -0.70 -8.77
C LYS A 298 -19.49 0.22 -7.60
N HIS A 299 -18.80 1.34 -7.41
CA HIS A 299 -19.03 2.27 -6.28
C HIS A 299 -18.90 1.63 -4.89
N VAL A 300 -18.30 0.44 -4.79
CA VAL A 300 -18.08 -0.29 -3.54
C VAL A 300 -16.57 -0.36 -3.28
N PRO A 301 -16.05 0.19 -2.17
CA PRO A 301 -14.66 0.00 -1.81
C PRO A 301 -14.44 -1.47 -1.42
N TYR A 302 -13.39 -2.08 -1.95
CA TYR A 302 -13.10 -3.49 -1.76
C TYR A 302 -11.58 -3.73 -1.80
N ILE A 303 -11.07 -4.63 -0.97
CA ILE A 303 -9.65 -4.96 -0.90
C ILE A 303 -9.51 -6.48 -0.86
N PHE A 304 -8.71 -7.04 -1.76
CA PHE A 304 -8.44 -8.48 -1.77
C PHE A 304 -7.03 -8.78 -2.31
N LEU A 305 -6.57 -10.02 -2.07
CA LEU A 305 -5.38 -10.55 -2.70
C LEU A 305 -5.79 -11.42 -3.87
N PHE A 306 -5.16 -11.20 -5.03
CA PHE A 306 -5.27 -12.11 -6.15
C PHE A 306 -4.08 -13.09 -6.11
N ASP A 307 -4.35 -14.30 -5.63
CA ASP A 307 -3.40 -15.39 -5.44
C ASP A 307 -3.86 -16.70 -6.11
N ALA A 308 -4.82 -16.60 -7.04
CA ALA A 308 -5.33 -17.76 -7.75
C ALA A 308 -4.21 -18.46 -8.54
N GLU A 309 -3.97 -19.73 -8.22
CA GLU A 309 -2.97 -20.58 -8.88
C GLU A 309 -3.65 -21.82 -9.49
N LEU A 310 -3.17 -22.20 -10.68
CA LEU A 310 -3.55 -23.49 -11.27
C LEU A 310 -2.84 -24.59 -10.49
N ALA A 311 -3.56 -25.64 -10.10
CA ALA A 311 -2.99 -26.77 -9.35
C ALA A 311 -1.88 -27.54 -10.11
N TRP A 312 -1.76 -27.32 -11.42
CA TRP A 312 -0.69 -27.89 -12.26
C TRP A 312 0.48 -26.92 -12.49
N ALA A 313 0.39 -25.68 -12.01
CA ALA A 313 1.51 -24.75 -12.05
C ALA A 313 2.62 -25.25 -11.11
N THR A 314 3.84 -25.26 -11.61
CA THR A 314 5.03 -25.68 -10.85
C THR A 314 5.64 -24.55 -10.04
N GLU A 315 5.34 -23.31 -10.39
CA GLU A 315 5.86 -22.11 -9.75
C GLU A 315 4.73 -21.42 -8.99
N ARG A 316 4.99 -21.18 -7.69
CA ARG A 316 4.12 -20.30 -6.92
C ARG A 316 4.44 -18.87 -7.28
N VAL A 317 3.40 -18.11 -7.57
CA VAL A 317 3.54 -16.74 -8.04
C VAL A 317 3.10 -15.79 -6.93
N ARG A 318 3.72 -14.61 -6.89
CA ARG A 318 3.46 -13.64 -5.83
C ARG A 318 2.03 -13.12 -5.93
N PRO A 319 1.32 -12.97 -4.80
CA PRO A 319 -0.02 -12.40 -4.84
C PRO A 319 0.04 -10.89 -5.11
N ILE A 320 -0.99 -10.38 -5.79
CA ILE A 320 -1.16 -8.96 -6.09
C ILE A 320 -2.27 -8.42 -5.19
N VAL A 321 -2.10 -7.23 -4.60
CA VAL A 321 -3.21 -6.56 -3.90
C VAL A 321 -4.06 -5.83 -4.92
N VAL A 322 -5.36 -6.05 -4.86
CA VAL A 322 -6.34 -5.34 -5.69
C VAL A 322 -7.22 -4.48 -4.79
N VAL A 323 -7.36 -3.20 -5.14
CA VAL A 323 -8.10 -2.20 -4.35
C VAL A 323 -9.10 -1.45 -5.22
N ALA A 324 -10.37 -1.53 -4.84
CA ALA A 324 -11.45 -0.73 -5.42
C ALA A 324 -11.60 0.62 -4.69
N GLY A 325 -11.75 1.70 -5.44
CA GLY A 325 -11.91 3.07 -4.92
C GLY A 325 -13.20 3.34 -4.16
N GLY A 326 -14.24 2.54 -4.44
CA GLY A 326 -15.61 2.92 -4.12
C GLY A 326 -16.06 4.07 -5.01
N SER A 327 -16.80 5.05 -4.47
CA SER A 327 -17.12 6.26 -5.25
C SER A 327 -16.89 7.53 -4.46
N ALA A 328 -16.04 8.41 -4.97
CA ALA A 328 -15.70 9.66 -4.30
C ALA A 328 -16.81 10.71 -4.42
N GLY A 329 -17.55 10.70 -5.53
CA GLY A 329 -18.46 11.79 -5.86
C GLY A 329 -19.85 11.40 -6.35
N SER A 330 -20.18 10.13 -6.59
CA SER A 330 -21.53 9.76 -7.06
C SER A 330 -22.57 9.76 -5.94
N THR A 331 -23.79 10.20 -6.23
CA THR A 331 -24.93 9.98 -5.34
C THR A 331 -25.49 8.56 -5.42
N GLU A 332 -25.17 7.82 -6.47
CA GLU A 332 -25.67 6.46 -6.76
C GLU A 332 -24.83 5.41 -6.05
N LEU A 333 -24.93 5.37 -4.73
CA LEU A 333 -24.24 4.40 -3.91
C LEU A 333 -24.96 3.04 -3.91
N PRO A 334 -24.24 1.94 -3.68
CA PRO A 334 -24.83 0.61 -3.49
C PRO A 334 -25.89 0.61 -2.38
N GLN A 335 -26.93 -0.20 -2.54
CA GLN A 335 -28.02 -0.37 -1.57
C GLN A 335 -27.58 -1.29 -0.41
N THR A 336 -26.54 -0.89 0.30
CA THR A 336 -26.00 -1.59 1.47
C THR A 336 -25.99 -0.67 2.68
N ASP A 337 -26.23 -1.24 3.86
CA ASP A 337 -26.21 -0.46 5.08
C ASP A 337 -24.82 0.15 5.31
N GLY A 338 -24.77 1.42 5.66
CA GLY A 338 -23.52 2.17 5.85
C GLY A 338 -22.80 2.58 4.56
N ALA A 339 -23.38 2.40 3.37
CA ALA A 339 -22.81 2.89 2.11
C ALA A 339 -22.48 4.39 2.16
N LYS A 340 -21.28 4.76 1.71
CA LYS A 340 -20.74 6.12 1.77
C LYS A 340 -19.92 6.40 0.52
N ASN A 341 -19.80 7.68 0.19
CA ASN A 341 -18.76 8.10 -0.72
C ASN A 341 -17.40 7.84 -0.07
N THR A 342 -16.43 7.35 -0.85
CA THR A 342 -15.11 6.95 -0.35
C THR A 342 -13.97 7.38 -1.25
N TYR A 343 -12.79 7.51 -0.66
CA TYR A 343 -11.51 7.45 -1.37
C TYR A 343 -10.52 6.65 -0.51
N ASN A 344 -9.42 6.19 -1.11
CA ASN A 344 -8.41 5.43 -0.39
C ASN A 344 -7.12 6.24 -0.22
N LEU A 345 -6.50 6.12 0.95
CA LEU A 345 -5.15 6.59 1.23
C LEU A 345 -4.27 5.36 1.45
N ILE A 346 -3.25 5.18 0.60
CA ILE A 346 -2.43 3.96 0.57
C ILE A 346 -0.97 4.33 0.79
N SER A 347 -0.27 3.64 1.68
CA SER A 347 1.19 3.68 1.80
C SER A 347 1.75 2.34 1.35
N LEU A 348 2.65 2.37 0.39
CA LEU A 348 3.31 1.20 -0.16
C LEU A 348 4.80 1.34 0.08
N ARG A 349 5.39 0.35 0.74
CA ARG A 349 6.84 0.22 0.85
C ARG A 349 7.32 -1.06 0.21
N TRP A 350 8.38 -0.97 -0.57
CA TRP A 350 8.95 -2.05 -1.36
C TRP A 350 10.44 -2.23 -1.08
N HIS A 351 10.85 -3.48 -0.89
CA HIS A 351 12.23 -3.91 -0.86
C HIS A 351 12.50 -4.81 -2.06
N GLY A 352 13.09 -4.25 -3.11
CA GLY A 352 13.40 -5.00 -4.33
C GLY A 352 14.20 -6.27 -4.06
N PRO A 353 15.36 -6.20 -3.36
CA PRO A 353 16.22 -7.37 -3.18
C PRO A 353 15.63 -8.53 -2.37
N ALA A 354 14.70 -8.27 -1.42
CA ALA A 354 14.00 -9.35 -0.70
C ALA A 354 12.60 -9.63 -1.26
N ARG A 355 12.24 -8.98 -2.37
CA ARG A 355 10.93 -9.05 -3.02
C ARG A 355 9.76 -8.98 -2.02
N GLN A 356 9.86 -8.06 -1.06
CA GLN A 356 8.86 -7.91 0.01
C GLN A 356 8.25 -6.50 -0.02
N ALA A 357 6.92 -6.43 0.00
CA ALA A 357 6.18 -5.18 0.16
C ALA A 357 5.40 -5.16 1.48
N ARG A 358 5.19 -3.96 2.02
CA ARG A 358 4.11 -3.69 2.97
C ARG A 358 3.17 -2.66 2.36
N ILE A 359 1.88 -2.93 2.38
CA ILE A 359 0.84 -2.08 1.81
C ILE A 359 -0.18 -1.79 2.90
N HIS A 360 -0.28 -0.53 3.32
CA HIS A 360 -1.24 -0.05 4.30
C HIS A 360 -2.29 0.82 3.61
N ILE A 361 -3.55 0.42 3.68
CA ILE A 361 -4.68 1.04 3.00
C ILE A 361 -5.65 1.55 4.06
N GLU A 362 -5.94 2.84 4.03
CA GLU A 362 -7.03 3.45 4.79
C GLU A 362 -8.14 3.89 3.84
N THR A 363 -9.30 3.27 3.94
CA THR A 363 -10.51 3.73 3.24
C THR A 363 -11.15 4.85 4.03
N ARG A 364 -11.24 6.03 3.43
CA ARG A 364 -11.86 7.23 3.99
C ARG A 364 -13.29 7.33 3.48
N GLY A 365 -14.24 7.62 4.35
CA GLY A 365 -15.66 7.71 4.03
C GLY A 365 -16.24 9.05 4.43
N LEU A 366 -17.07 9.59 3.54
CA LEU A 366 -17.74 10.86 3.73
C LEU A 366 -18.80 10.75 4.85
N VAL A 367 -18.75 11.70 5.78
CA VAL A 367 -19.70 11.84 6.87
C VAL A 367 -20.68 12.93 6.50
N LEU A 368 -21.90 12.49 6.22
CA LEU A 368 -23.04 13.36 5.88
C LEU A 368 -24.04 13.45 7.03
N LYS A 369 -23.87 12.63 8.09
CA LYS A 369 -24.81 12.52 9.20
C LYS A 369 -24.09 12.56 10.54
N ASP A 370 -24.76 13.12 11.55
CA ASP A 370 -24.28 13.20 12.92
C ASP A 370 -24.44 11.87 13.70
N SER A 371 -24.09 11.86 14.99
CA SER A 371 -24.23 10.69 15.87
C SER A 371 -25.68 10.29 16.17
N ARG A 372 -26.65 11.16 15.85
CA ARG A 372 -28.10 10.92 15.96
C ARG A 372 -28.73 10.57 14.61
N ASN A 373 -27.91 10.33 13.59
CA ASN A 373 -28.31 10.01 12.22
C ASN A 373 -29.10 11.13 11.51
N GLN A 374 -28.88 12.39 11.91
CA GLN A 374 -29.44 13.57 11.26
C GLN A 374 -28.47 14.10 10.20
N ASP A 375 -29.00 14.64 9.10
CA ASP A 375 -28.18 15.20 8.03
C ASP A 375 -27.39 16.43 8.51
N LEU A 376 -26.11 16.45 8.18
CA LEU A 376 -25.22 17.57 8.43
C LEU A 376 -25.37 18.60 7.31
N PRO A 377 -25.33 19.92 7.62
CA PRO A 377 -25.15 20.95 6.62
C PRO A 377 -23.91 20.70 5.75
N ALA A 378 -23.96 21.03 4.46
CA ALA A 378 -22.86 20.79 3.52
C ALA A 378 -21.48 21.31 3.99
N PRO A 379 -21.35 22.49 4.63
CA PRO A 379 -20.07 22.96 5.18
C PRO A 379 -19.47 22.07 6.28
N GLU A 380 -20.29 21.27 6.97
CA GLU A 380 -19.89 20.40 8.08
C GLU A 380 -19.51 18.99 7.62
N TRP A 381 -19.68 18.68 6.34
CA TRP A 381 -19.24 17.42 5.77
C TRP A 381 -17.73 17.26 5.94
N HIS A 382 -17.32 16.05 6.32
CA HIS A 382 -15.92 15.71 6.54
C HIS A 382 -15.70 14.23 6.26
N TRP A 383 -14.46 13.85 6.03
CA TRP A 383 -14.08 12.46 5.82
C TRP A 383 -13.64 11.83 7.13
N ARG A 384 -13.90 10.53 7.30
CA ARG A 384 -13.39 9.75 8.42
C ARG A 384 -12.89 8.40 7.93
N ARG A 385 -11.97 7.81 8.68
CA ARG A 385 -11.52 6.43 8.45
C ARG A 385 -12.71 5.46 8.62
N LEU A 386 -12.96 4.63 7.60
CA LEU A 386 -13.94 3.55 7.64
C LEU A 386 -13.28 2.20 7.94
N ALA A 387 -12.19 1.91 7.24
CA ALA A 387 -11.48 0.64 7.33
C ALA A 387 -9.98 0.85 7.18
N VAL A 388 -9.22 -0.11 7.72
CA VAL A 388 -7.77 -0.19 7.62
C VAL A 388 -7.42 -1.62 7.23
N ASP A 389 -6.55 -1.76 6.25
CA ASP A 389 -6.00 -3.04 5.82
C ASP A 389 -4.47 -2.87 5.68
N ASP A 390 -3.70 -3.65 6.43
CA ASP A 390 -2.22 -3.58 6.46
C ASP A 390 -1.68 -4.97 6.11
N ARG A 391 -1.12 -5.10 4.89
CA ARG A 391 -0.66 -6.39 4.34
C ARG A 391 0.83 -6.38 4.10
N VAL A 392 1.45 -7.50 4.44
CA VAL A 392 2.82 -7.83 4.05
C VAL A 392 2.74 -8.84 2.91
N ILE A 393 3.35 -8.51 1.79
CA ILE A 393 3.41 -9.36 0.60
C ILE A 393 4.85 -9.78 0.39
N SER A 394 5.15 -11.02 0.73
CA SER A 394 6.41 -11.67 0.36
C SER A 394 6.15 -12.70 -0.73
N ARG A 395 7.22 -13.14 -1.38
CA ARG A 395 7.18 -14.40 -2.12
C ARG A 395 6.74 -15.52 -1.17
N PRO A 396 5.93 -16.49 -1.62
CA PRO A 396 5.71 -17.72 -0.88
C PRO A 396 7.08 -18.33 -0.56
N SER A 397 7.30 -18.79 0.67
CA SER A 397 8.50 -19.56 0.98
C SER A 397 8.60 -20.69 -0.05
N PRO A 398 9.80 -20.99 -0.59
CA PRO A 398 9.96 -22.11 -1.51
C PRO A 398 9.33 -23.32 -0.85
N SER A 399 8.35 -23.94 -1.49
CA SER A 399 7.93 -25.29 -1.15
C SER A 399 9.07 -26.19 -1.58
N GLY A 400 10.18 -26.14 -0.83
CA GLY A 400 11.18 -27.18 -0.89
C GLY A 400 10.43 -28.49 -0.73
N LYS A 401 10.87 -29.53 -1.45
CA LYS A 401 10.45 -30.88 -1.07
C LYS A 401 10.84 -31.00 0.39
N ASP A 402 9.87 -30.97 1.29
CA ASP A 402 10.07 -31.26 2.70
C ASP A 402 10.57 -32.70 2.74
N ARG A 403 11.89 -32.87 2.62
CA ARG A 403 12.59 -34.13 2.80
C ARG A 403 12.73 -34.41 4.30
N ALA A 404 11.74 -33.98 5.08
CA ALA A 404 11.65 -34.29 6.48
C ALA A 404 11.43 -35.79 6.58
N TYR A 405 12.42 -36.48 7.14
CA TYR A 405 12.25 -37.86 7.56
C TYR A 405 11.49 -37.85 8.88
N PHE A 406 10.27 -38.40 8.87
CA PHE A 406 9.48 -38.59 10.07
C PHE A 406 9.72 -40.00 10.60
N ARG A 407 10.12 -40.12 11.86
CA ARG A 407 10.14 -41.39 12.58
C ARG A 407 9.12 -41.37 13.72
N PRO A 408 8.58 -42.55 14.11
CA PRO A 408 7.83 -42.66 15.34
C PRO A 408 8.67 -42.17 16.52
N ARG A 409 7.99 -41.54 17.48
CA ARG A 409 8.59 -41.17 18.76
C ARG A 409 8.94 -42.44 19.53
N GLY A 410 10.18 -42.52 20.02
CA GLY A 410 10.69 -43.63 20.83
C GLY A 410 11.02 -43.20 22.26
N ASP A 411 11.46 -44.15 23.08
CA ASP A 411 11.86 -43.89 24.47
C ASP A 411 13.09 -42.97 24.55
N GLU A 412 13.95 -42.99 23.53
CA GLU A 412 15.10 -42.10 23.37
C GLU A 412 14.71 -40.62 23.25
N ASP A 413 13.45 -40.31 22.93
CA ASP A 413 12.94 -38.94 22.83
C ASP A 413 12.47 -38.35 24.16
N GLN A 414 12.28 -39.18 25.18
CA GLN A 414 11.75 -38.75 26.48
C GLN A 414 12.58 -37.62 27.13
N PRO A 415 13.93 -37.63 27.10
CA PRO A 415 14.71 -36.52 27.65
C PRO A 415 14.46 -35.18 26.93
N PHE A 416 14.34 -35.19 25.60
CA PHE A 416 14.07 -33.98 24.82
C PHE A 416 12.66 -33.45 25.06
N GLU A 417 11.71 -34.35 25.24
CA GLU A 417 10.32 -34.00 25.54
C GLU A 417 10.13 -33.49 26.96
N ALA A 418 10.92 -33.99 27.92
CA ALA A 418 11.00 -33.41 29.26
C ALA A 418 11.50 -31.96 29.21
N LEU A 419 12.56 -31.67 28.43
CA LEU A 419 13.05 -30.29 28.23
C LEU A 419 12.01 -29.38 27.58
N ARG A 420 11.29 -29.89 26.57
CA ARG A 420 10.19 -29.15 25.92
C ARG A 420 9.05 -28.88 26.91
N ALA A 421 8.65 -29.88 27.70
CA ALA A 421 7.61 -29.74 28.72
C ALA A 421 8.02 -28.76 29.83
N GLU A 422 9.29 -28.80 30.25
CA GLU A 422 9.86 -27.85 31.20
C GLU A 422 9.82 -26.42 30.65
N ALA A 423 10.22 -26.21 29.39
CA ALA A 423 10.14 -24.89 28.74
C ALA A 423 8.68 -24.38 28.68
N ILE A 424 7.72 -25.27 28.37
CA ILE A 424 6.29 -24.95 28.39
C ILE A 424 5.82 -24.56 29.78
N GLY A 425 6.22 -25.31 30.81
CA GLY A 425 5.91 -25.04 32.22
C GLY A 425 6.49 -23.71 32.69
N ASN A 426 7.77 -23.45 32.42
CA ASN A 426 8.48 -22.23 32.79
C ASN A 426 7.85 -20.98 32.15
N CYS A 427 7.38 -21.10 30.91
CA CYS A 427 6.69 -20.02 30.22
C CYS A 427 5.20 -19.94 30.56
N ARG A 428 4.68 -20.84 31.42
CA ARG A 428 3.24 -21.00 31.70
C ARG A 428 2.40 -21.03 30.42
N ARG A 429 2.94 -21.68 29.37
CA ARG A 429 2.34 -21.76 28.03
C ARG A 429 2.17 -20.42 27.27
N ASN A 430 2.90 -19.38 27.66
CA ASN A 430 2.94 -18.09 26.97
C ASN A 430 4.28 -17.92 26.24
N PHE A 431 4.26 -17.78 24.93
CA PHE A 431 5.48 -17.75 24.12
C PHE A 431 5.61 -16.44 23.36
N PRO A 432 6.83 -15.90 23.23
CA PRO A 432 7.08 -14.77 22.37
C PRO A 432 6.92 -15.20 20.90
N ALA A 433 6.16 -14.42 20.16
CA ALA A 433 6.01 -14.51 18.72
C ALA A 433 6.60 -13.24 18.08
N ILE A 434 6.92 -13.33 16.79
CA ILE A 434 7.52 -12.23 16.05
C ILE A 434 7.06 -12.21 14.60
N GLU A 435 6.98 -11.00 14.06
CA GLU A 435 6.86 -10.74 12.64
C GLU A 435 7.89 -9.69 12.21
N VAL A 436 8.51 -9.88 11.05
CA VAL A 436 9.50 -8.96 10.49
C VAL A 436 9.03 -8.53 9.10
N PHE A 437 8.91 -7.22 8.89
CA PHE A 437 8.41 -6.68 7.63
C PHE A 437 8.85 -5.23 7.40
N PRO A 438 8.73 -4.71 6.16
CA PRO A 438 9.08 -3.33 5.84
C PRO A 438 8.42 -2.34 6.81
N THR A 439 9.19 -1.49 7.47
CA THR A 439 8.62 -0.45 8.35
C THR A 439 8.15 0.73 7.52
N PHE A 440 7.20 1.56 7.95
CA PHE A 440 6.98 2.87 7.29
C PHE A 440 7.82 3.99 7.91
N HIS A 441 8.62 3.68 8.92
CA HIS A 441 9.49 4.67 9.53
C HIS A 441 10.54 5.16 8.51
N PRO A 442 10.65 6.48 8.29
CA PRO A 442 11.66 7.05 7.42
C PRO A 442 13.07 6.64 7.86
N GLY A 443 13.92 6.27 6.91
CA GLY A 443 15.33 5.92 7.16
C GLY A 443 15.59 4.56 7.81
N GLN A 444 14.57 3.74 8.07
CA GLN A 444 14.70 2.38 8.61
C GLN A 444 14.14 1.37 7.61
N GLY A 445 14.82 0.26 7.34
CA GLY A 445 14.36 -0.71 6.32
C GLY A 445 13.21 -1.59 6.81
N PHE A 446 13.45 -2.32 7.90
CA PHE A 446 12.50 -3.28 8.47
C PHE A 446 12.15 -2.90 9.91
N GLU A 447 11.03 -3.40 10.40
CA GLU A 447 10.72 -3.48 11.83
C GLU A 447 10.43 -4.91 12.25
N ALA A 448 10.74 -5.21 13.50
CA ALA A 448 10.36 -6.44 14.17
C ALA A 448 9.25 -6.13 15.17
N ARG A 449 8.08 -6.73 14.98
CA ARG A 449 6.96 -6.66 15.93
C ARG A 449 6.94 -7.94 16.75
N VAL A 450 6.99 -7.82 18.07
CA VAL A 450 6.93 -8.95 18.99
C VAL A 450 5.69 -8.88 19.86
N TRP A 451 5.16 -10.03 20.25
CA TRP A 451 4.02 -10.16 21.16
C TRP A 451 4.07 -11.49 21.91
N ILE A 452 3.20 -11.65 22.91
CA ILE A 452 3.03 -12.93 23.61
C ILE A 452 1.78 -13.65 23.08
N GLU A 453 1.96 -14.91 22.67
CA GLU A 453 0.90 -15.81 22.25
C GLU A 453 0.78 -16.97 23.24
N ALA A 454 -0.44 -17.29 23.66
CA ALA A 454 -0.67 -18.38 24.62
C ALA A 454 -1.18 -19.65 23.93
N GLN A 455 -0.62 -20.81 24.29
CA GLN A 455 -0.91 -22.09 23.65
C GLN A 455 -2.37 -22.58 23.83
N GLU A 456 -3.04 -22.21 24.92
CA GLU A 456 -4.43 -22.63 25.23
C GLU A 456 -5.29 -21.43 25.60
N LYS A 457 -6.59 -21.39 25.23
CA LYS A 457 -7.50 -20.22 25.42
C LYS A 457 -8.15 -20.11 26.80
N GLN A 458 -8.36 -21.20 27.53
CA GLN A 458 -9.09 -21.22 28.80
C GLN A 458 -8.15 -21.42 30.00
N GLY A 459 -8.45 -20.79 31.15
CA GLY A 459 -7.68 -20.98 32.39
C GLY A 459 -6.28 -20.36 32.40
N ARG A 460 -6.02 -19.37 31.52
CA ARG A 460 -4.70 -18.77 31.30
C ARG A 460 -4.19 -18.02 32.53
N ASP A 461 -2.97 -18.35 32.94
CA ASP A 461 -2.14 -17.44 33.72
C ASP A 461 -1.29 -16.62 32.75
N PHE A 462 -1.63 -15.34 32.60
CA PHE A 462 -0.90 -14.41 31.74
C PHE A 462 0.12 -13.63 32.56
N PRO A 463 1.23 -13.19 31.95
CA PRO A 463 2.09 -12.23 32.62
C PRO A 463 1.30 -10.95 32.94
N VAL A 464 1.70 -10.24 33.97
CA VAL A 464 1.18 -8.88 34.26
C VAL A 464 2.03 -7.83 33.57
N ARG A 465 3.28 -8.18 33.23
CA ARG A 465 4.24 -7.30 32.58
C ARG A 465 5.22 -8.11 31.75
N VAL A 466 5.62 -7.58 30.60
CA VAL A 466 6.70 -8.14 29.79
C VAL A 466 7.73 -7.06 29.51
N GLU A 467 9.00 -7.40 29.71
CA GLU A 467 10.13 -6.57 29.32
C GLU A 467 10.80 -7.21 28.09
N TRP A 468 10.86 -6.47 26.99
CA TRP A 468 11.50 -6.88 25.75
C TRP A 468 12.88 -6.25 25.61
N SER A 469 13.88 -7.07 25.27
CA SER A 469 15.25 -6.63 25.02
C SER A 469 15.85 -7.37 23.82
N ALA A 470 16.60 -6.67 22.97
CA ALA A 470 17.27 -7.24 21.80
C ALA A 470 18.81 -7.09 21.88
N GLY A 471 19.34 -6.95 23.09
CA GLY A 471 20.78 -6.84 23.35
C GLY A 471 21.35 -5.41 23.19
N PRO A 472 22.68 -5.25 23.24
CA PRO A 472 23.33 -3.94 23.40
C PRO A 472 23.09 -2.92 22.28
N TYR A 473 22.77 -3.38 21.06
CA TYR A 473 22.45 -2.50 19.93
C TYR A 473 21.05 -1.87 20.04
N PHE A 474 20.24 -2.34 20.99
CA PHE A 474 18.91 -1.83 21.31
C PHE A 474 18.93 -1.35 22.76
N PRO A 475 19.42 -0.12 23.00
CA PRO A 475 19.72 0.36 24.36
C PRO A 475 18.46 0.55 25.23
N LYS A 476 17.28 0.45 24.64
CA LYS A 476 16.00 0.61 25.32
C LYS A 476 15.36 -0.76 25.54
N ILE A 477 14.86 -0.97 26.76
CA ILE A 477 13.96 -2.07 27.09
C ILE A 477 12.55 -1.58 26.85
N ALA A 478 11.75 -2.30 26.05
CA ALA A 478 10.33 -2.00 25.92
C ALA A 478 9.59 -2.70 27.07
N VAL A 479 8.85 -1.93 27.87
CA VAL A 479 8.10 -2.44 29.02
C VAL A 479 6.62 -2.34 28.67
N CYS A 480 5.93 -3.48 28.69
CA CYS A 480 4.52 -3.59 28.35
C CYS A 480 3.75 -4.14 29.54
N HIS A 481 2.67 -3.48 29.94
CA HIS A 481 1.77 -3.93 30.98
C HIS A 481 0.50 -4.52 30.39
N VAL A 482 -0.11 -5.50 31.07
CA VAL A 482 -1.32 -6.19 30.58
C VAL A 482 -2.52 -5.23 30.48
N GLU A 483 -2.54 -4.22 31.35
CA GLU A 483 -3.55 -3.17 31.38
C GLU A 483 -3.46 -2.24 30.17
N ASP A 484 -2.25 -2.05 29.62
CA ASP A 484 -2.01 -1.20 28.44
C ASP A 484 -2.19 -1.98 27.13
N ASP A 485 -1.69 -3.23 27.09
CA ASP A 485 -1.83 -4.12 25.94
C ASP A 485 -1.84 -5.60 26.39
N PRO A 486 -2.97 -6.31 26.26
CA PRO A 486 -3.08 -7.71 26.70
C PRO A 486 -2.20 -8.68 25.89
N GLN A 487 -1.65 -8.26 24.75
CA GLN A 487 -0.69 -9.05 23.97
C GLN A 487 0.78 -8.62 24.17
N PHE A 488 1.02 -7.60 25.01
CA PHE A 488 2.36 -7.09 25.33
C PHE A 488 3.18 -6.73 24.08
N ARG A 489 2.58 -6.07 23.08
CA ARG A 489 3.26 -5.82 21.81
C ARG A 489 4.37 -4.79 21.97
N ALA A 490 5.50 -5.05 21.32
CA ALA A 490 6.59 -4.10 21.18
C ALA A 490 7.10 -4.05 19.73
N ARG A 491 7.73 -2.93 19.37
CA ARG A 491 8.33 -2.71 18.04
C ARG A 491 9.82 -2.42 18.19
N PHE A 492 10.63 -3.11 17.40
CA PHE A 492 12.07 -2.90 17.33
C PHE A 492 12.46 -2.41 15.95
N ALA A 493 13.34 -1.40 15.91
CA ALA A 493 14.04 -1.09 14.68
C ALA A 493 14.86 -2.30 14.25
N TYR A 494 14.77 -2.73 13.00
CA TYR A 494 15.34 -4.02 12.61
C TYR A 494 16.45 -3.85 11.58
N TYR A 495 17.69 -4.12 12.02
CA TYR A 495 18.93 -3.89 11.25
C TYR A 495 19.66 -5.17 10.84
N GLY A 496 19.19 -6.33 11.27
CA GLY A 496 19.89 -7.59 11.08
C GLY A 496 19.33 -8.71 11.96
N PRO A 497 19.71 -9.97 11.72
CA PRO A 497 19.26 -11.09 12.53
C PRO A 497 19.56 -10.87 14.00
N MET A 498 18.57 -11.05 14.88
CA MET A 498 18.75 -10.84 16.31
C MET A 498 17.90 -11.79 17.14
N LEU A 499 18.41 -12.15 18.32
CA LEU A 499 17.64 -12.86 19.33
C LEU A 499 17.00 -11.83 20.26
N ILE A 500 15.67 -11.83 20.32
CA ILE A 500 14.90 -10.94 21.20
C ILE A 500 14.49 -11.74 22.43
N GLN A 501 14.78 -11.19 23.61
CA GLN A 501 14.43 -11.74 24.91
C GLN A 501 13.11 -11.13 25.40
N ALA A 502 12.20 -11.98 25.85
CA ALA A 502 11.00 -11.63 26.60
C ALA A 502 11.19 -12.04 28.07
N ARG A 503 11.18 -11.07 28.99
CA ARG A 503 11.13 -11.35 30.43
C ARG A 503 9.70 -11.12 30.92
N MET A 504 9.02 -12.20 31.25
CA MET A 504 7.60 -12.24 31.62
C MET A 504 7.44 -12.27 33.13
N TYR A 505 6.77 -11.28 33.70
CA TYR A 505 6.52 -11.17 35.14
C TYR A 505 5.11 -11.65 35.48
N TRP A 506 4.98 -12.43 36.54
CA TRP A 506 3.74 -13.09 36.94
C TRP A 506 3.14 -12.47 38.21
N ARG A 507 1.87 -12.76 38.50
CA ARG A 507 1.15 -12.22 39.68
C ARG A 507 1.78 -12.66 41.01
N ASP A 508 2.41 -13.83 41.04
CA ASP A 508 3.12 -14.36 42.21
C ASP A 508 4.52 -13.75 42.40
N SER A 509 4.82 -12.65 41.69
CA SER A 509 6.12 -11.95 41.72
C SER A 509 7.31 -12.74 41.19
N THR A 510 7.09 -13.92 40.59
CA THR A 510 8.14 -14.61 39.83
C THR A 510 8.25 -14.05 38.41
N TYR A 511 9.30 -14.44 37.70
CA TYR A 511 9.42 -14.17 36.27
C TYR A 511 9.97 -15.37 35.52
N SER A 512 9.72 -15.43 34.22
CA SER A 512 10.40 -16.36 33.31
C SER A 512 10.99 -15.63 32.11
N ILE A 513 11.91 -16.30 31.44
CA ILE A 513 12.61 -15.77 30.26
C ILE A 513 12.32 -16.69 29.09
N ALA A 514 11.91 -16.09 27.98
CA ALA A 514 11.81 -16.74 26.69
C ALA A 514 12.52 -15.91 25.63
N TYR A 515 12.80 -16.52 24.48
CA TYR A 515 13.46 -15.87 23.37
C TYR A 515 12.72 -16.13 22.07
N VAL A 516 12.79 -15.17 21.16
CA VAL A 516 12.32 -15.31 19.78
C VAL A 516 13.38 -14.77 18.84
N PHE A 517 13.64 -15.50 17.76
CA PHE A 517 14.62 -15.10 16.76
C PHE A 517 13.96 -14.30 15.64
N ALA A 518 14.42 -13.07 15.46
CA ALA A 518 14.09 -12.25 14.29
C ALA A 518 15.05 -12.62 13.16
N HIS A 519 14.52 -13.25 12.11
CA HIS A 519 15.30 -13.57 10.93
C HIS A 519 15.36 -12.37 9.98
N TYR A 520 16.50 -12.13 9.33
CA TYR A 520 16.61 -11.06 8.34
C TYR A 520 16.10 -11.58 7.01
N PRO A 521 15.17 -10.87 6.34
CA PRO A 521 14.72 -11.25 5.00
C PRO A 521 15.95 -11.34 4.10
N ARG A 522 16.29 -12.57 3.67
CA ARG A 522 17.45 -12.79 2.82
C ARG A 522 17.15 -12.28 1.41
N ARG A 523 18.19 -11.85 0.69
CA ARG A 523 18.08 -11.74 -0.76
C ARG A 523 17.78 -13.13 -1.31
N ASP A 524 16.90 -13.22 -2.31
CA ASP A 524 16.74 -14.42 -3.11
C ASP A 524 18.10 -14.69 -3.78
N VAL A 525 18.97 -15.47 -3.13
CA VAL A 525 20.14 -16.01 -3.78
C VAL A 525 19.63 -17.22 -4.54
N GLU A 526 19.59 -17.13 -5.88
CA GLU A 526 19.38 -18.30 -6.72
C GLU A 526 20.35 -19.39 -6.28
N VAL A 527 19.79 -20.46 -5.72
CA VAL A 527 20.57 -21.63 -5.33
C VAL A 527 20.83 -22.42 -6.62
N GLU A 528 21.77 -21.95 -7.43
CA GLU A 528 22.51 -22.76 -8.38
C GLU A 528 23.89 -22.12 -8.65
N GLY A 529 24.88 -22.48 -7.82
CA GLY A 529 26.31 -22.34 -8.18
C GLY A 529 27.09 -21.08 -7.76
N ALA A 530 26.58 -20.16 -6.93
CA ALA A 530 27.31 -18.93 -6.60
C ALA A 530 28.28 -19.03 -5.39
N PRO A 531 29.46 -18.36 -5.44
CA PRO A 531 30.49 -18.39 -4.41
C PRO A 531 30.09 -17.66 -3.12
N GLN A 532 30.74 -18.02 -2.01
CA GLN A 532 30.50 -17.48 -0.66
C GLN A 532 30.35 -15.95 -0.66
N SER A 533 29.14 -15.49 -0.36
CA SER A 533 28.76 -14.09 -0.24
C SER A 533 29.70 -13.31 0.69
N VAL A 534 30.09 -12.11 0.26
CA VAL A 534 30.73 -11.08 1.10
C VAL A 534 29.85 -10.83 2.32
N ARG A 535 30.36 -11.18 3.51
CA ARG A 535 29.71 -10.85 4.78
C ARG A 535 29.68 -9.32 4.96
N PRO A 536 28.62 -8.74 5.53
CA PRO A 536 28.65 -7.34 5.95
C PRO A 536 29.86 -7.14 6.89
N ASP A 537 30.68 -6.13 6.61
CA ASP A 537 31.78 -5.77 7.51
C ASP A 537 31.21 -5.07 8.75
N TRP A 538 30.90 -5.88 9.77
CA TRP A 538 30.36 -5.44 11.06
C TRP A 538 31.36 -4.57 11.87
N SER A 539 32.62 -4.45 11.44
CA SER A 539 33.61 -3.61 12.13
C SER A 539 33.30 -2.11 11.98
N ALA A 540 32.68 -1.69 10.87
CA ALA A 540 32.32 -0.29 10.63
C ALA A 540 31.20 0.21 11.58
N PHE A 541 30.32 -0.68 12.06
CA PHE A 541 29.23 -0.32 12.98
C PHE A 541 29.69 -0.23 14.45
N LYS A 542 30.70 -1.00 14.87
CA LYS A 542 31.26 -0.91 16.24
C LYS A 542 31.84 0.47 16.53
N ASN A 543 32.51 1.10 15.56
CA ASN A 543 33.15 2.40 15.74
C ASN A 543 32.17 3.58 15.97
N ARG A 544 30.88 3.42 15.62
CA ARG A 544 29.83 4.42 15.91
C ARG A 544 29.22 4.28 17.30
N ALA A 545 29.24 3.09 17.90
CA ALA A 545 28.77 2.90 19.27
C ALA A 545 29.79 3.40 20.30
N GLU A 546 31.09 3.32 19.99
CA GLU A 546 32.17 3.79 20.87
C GLU A 546 32.36 5.32 20.85
N SER A 547 31.81 6.02 19.86
CA SER A 547 31.85 7.50 19.76
C SER A 547 30.68 8.20 20.46
N ALA A 548 29.69 7.45 20.95
CA ALA A 548 28.56 7.98 21.71
C ALA A 548 28.70 7.69 23.22
N GLY A 549 29.49 8.52 23.90
CA GLY A 549 29.37 8.74 25.35
C GLY A 549 30.28 7.89 26.24
N SER A 550 31.49 8.39 26.50
CA SER A 550 32.26 8.06 27.70
C SER A 550 31.58 8.68 28.93
N LEU A 551 30.99 7.86 29.79
CA LEU A 551 30.65 8.27 31.16
C LEU A 551 31.91 8.21 32.05
N PRO A 552 32.09 9.14 33.00
CA PRO A 552 33.29 9.19 33.82
C PRO A 552 33.37 8.01 34.79
N SER A 553 34.55 7.39 34.84
CA SER A 553 34.87 6.31 35.75
C SER A 553 34.91 6.79 37.20
N THR A 554 33.98 6.32 38.02
CA THR A 554 34.16 6.29 39.49
C THR A 554 34.44 4.85 39.92
N ARG A 555 35.73 4.50 40.01
CA ARG A 555 36.18 3.34 40.78
C ARG A 555 36.32 3.75 42.24
N ARG A 556 35.49 3.19 43.13
CA ARG A 556 35.86 2.95 44.53
C ARG A 556 35.22 1.68 45.06
N CYS A 557 36.11 0.78 45.49
CA CYS A 557 35.96 -0.36 46.39
C CYS A 557 34.57 -0.92 46.71
N LEU A 558 34.40 -2.23 46.49
CA LEU A 558 34.22 -3.22 47.55
C LEU A 558 34.42 -4.64 46.98
N ARG A 559 35.58 -5.24 47.28
CA ARG A 559 35.80 -6.69 47.12
C ARG A 559 35.08 -7.40 48.27
N ARG A 560 34.07 -8.21 47.97
CA ARG A 560 33.66 -9.33 48.84
C ARG A 560 33.99 -10.63 48.13
N LYS A 561 34.86 -11.42 48.76
CA LYS A 561 35.21 -12.79 48.40
C LYS A 561 34.02 -13.70 48.67
N PHE A 562 33.71 -14.60 47.75
CA PHE A 562 33.03 -15.87 48.06
C PHE A 562 34.03 -17.01 47.83
N PRO A 563 34.01 -18.08 48.66
CA PRO A 563 34.97 -19.17 48.58
C PRO A 563 34.63 -20.15 47.46
N GLU A 564 35.69 -20.71 46.87
CA GLU A 564 35.63 -21.88 45.99
C GLU A 564 35.10 -23.09 46.77
N VAL A 565 34.12 -23.80 46.17
CA VAL A 565 33.76 -25.16 46.55
C VAL A 565 34.27 -26.05 45.43
N GLN A 566 35.22 -26.92 45.76
CA GLN A 566 35.65 -28.02 44.90
C GLN A 566 34.62 -29.14 44.93
N PHE A 567 34.15 -29.55 43.75
CA PHE A 567 33.98 -30.95 43.34
C PHE A 567 34.24 -31.07 41.84
#